data_AF-A0A7M2SXE6-F1
#
_entry.id   AF-A0A7M2SXE6-F1
#
_cell.length_a   1.000
_cell.length_b   1.000
_cell.length_c   1.000
_cell.angle_alpha   90.00
_cell.angle_beta   90.00
_cell.angle_gamma   90.00
#
_symmetry.space_group_name_H-M   'P 1'
#
loop_
_entity.id
_entity.type
_entity.pdbx_description
1 polymer ?
#
loop_
_entity_poly.entity_id
_entity_poly.type
_entity_poly.pdbx_seq_one_letter_code
_entity_poly.pdbx_strand_id
1 'polypeptide(L)'
;MGRHIWGKTVGALVLAVTVAAASGCSSSSDEDTAKPAAKAKTLSVKEATTTFQAAVTKFDTDGGCLEQEPGTCWEQMQALMKPARDLRKAANADKGTGPEFWSEAYALIDTMEDGIAVGEDQGVPVADTEMAATMSNRDDVLGSAHKLSDWLDAHPTS
;
A
#
# COMPACT_ATOMS: atom_id res chain seq x y z
N MET A 1 30.84 -4.51 49.41
CA MET A 1 30.80 -3.20 50.14
C MET A 1 31.02 -2.14 49.07
N GLY A 2 30.19 -1.13 48.83
CA GLY A 2 28.96 -0.69 49.45
C GLY A 2 28.04 -0.05 48.40
N ARG A 3 26.74 -0.03 48.73
CA ARG A 3 25.66 0.62 48.01
C ARG A 3 25.71 2.11 48.29
N HIS A 4 25.44 2.95 47.30
CA HIS A 4 25.00 4.32 47.54
C HIS A 4 23.65 4.54 46.85
N ILE A 5 22.60 4.57 47.69
CA ILE A 5 21.29 5.13 47.41
C ILE A 5 21.21 6.42 48.23
N TRP A 6 20.95 7.56 47.59
CA TRP A 6 20.33 8.78 48.14
C TRP A 6 20.33 9.82 46.99
N GLY A 7 19.33 10.63 46.72
CA GLY A 7 18.05 10.95 47.37
C GLY A 7 17.35 12.03 46.52
N LYS A 8 16.02 12.11 46.68
CA LYS A 8 15.05 12.96 45.96
C LYS A 8 15.36 14.47 46.01
N THR A 9 15.07 15.20 44.90
CA THR A 9 14.35 16.48 44.97
C THR A 9 13.59 16.81 43.66
N VAL A 10 12.48 17.52 43.85
CA VAL A 10 11.39 17.88 42.93
C VAL A 10 11.73 19.13 42.11
N GLY A 11 11.19 19.26 40.90
CA GLY A 11 11.19 20.53 40.17
C GLY A 11 10.44 20.46 38.83
N ALA A 12 9.15 20.80 38.86
CA ALA A 12 8.31 20.97 37.69
C ALA A 12 8.73 22.19 36.85
N LEU A 13 8.66 22.07 35.52
CA LEU A 13 8.46 23.22 34.65
C LEU A 13 7.73 22.77 33.38
N VAL A 14 6.42 23.02 33.39
CA VAL A 14 5.53 22.94 32.24
C VAL A 14 5.79 24.16 31.36
N LEU A 15 6.20 23.95 30.11
CA LEU A 15 6.17 24.99 29.08
C LEU A 15 4.88 24.83 28.28
N ALA A 16 3.86 25.57 28.70
CA ALA A 16 2.62 25.76 27.96
C ALA A 16 2.87 26.80 26.85
N VAL A 17 2.78 26.39 25.60
CA VAL A 17 2.70 27.32 24.46
C VAL A 17 1.23 27.54 24.15
N THR A 18 0.73 28.71 24.54
CA THR A 18 -0.57 29.25 24.16
C THR A 18 -0.52 29.82 22.74
N VAL A 19 -1.40 29.36 21.86
CA VAL A 19 -1.76 30.10 20.62
C VAL A 19 -3.26 30.32 20.59
N ALA A 20 -3.62 31.59 20.78
CA ALA A 20 -4.83 32.33 20.41
C ALA A 20 -6.15 31.55 20.22
N ALA A 21 -6.98 31.58 21.26
CA ALA A 21 -8.43 31.46 21.13
C ALA A 21 -8.99 32.80 20.63
N ALA A 22 -9.54 32.82 19.41
CA ALA A 22 -10.37 33.91 18.94
C ALA A 22 -11.71 33.89 19.70
N SER A 23 -12.08 35.07 20.17
CA SER A 23 -13.26 35.39 20.97
C SER A 23 -14.58 35.06 20.26
N GLY A 24 -15.40 34.25 20.92
CA GLY A 24 -16.81 34.05 20.59
C GLY A 24 -17.56 33.54 21.82
N CYS A 25 -17.77 34.42 22.80
CA CYS A 25 -18.70 34.16 23.90
C CYS A 25 -20.12 34.42 23.39
N SER A 26 -20.88 33.36 23.14
CA SER A 26 -22.33 33.41 23.17
C SER A 26 -22.83 32.13 23.85
N SER A 27 -23.47 32.31 25.00
CA SER A 27 -24.25 31.29 25.70
C SER A 27 -25.14 30.52 24.73
N SER A 28 -25.12 29.19 24.80
CA SER A 28 -26.29 28.34 25.05
C SER A 28 -25.86 26.88 24.98
N SER A 29 -26.48 26.08 25.83
CA SER A 29 -26.48 24.62 25.82
C SER A 29 -26.57 24.07 24.42
N ASP A 30 -25.81 23.03 24.10
CA ASP A 30 -26.31 21.84 23.41
C ASP A 30 -25.20 20.77 23.37
N GLU A 31 -25.61 19.53 23.62
CA GLU A 31 -24.82 18.32 23.40
C GLU A 31 -24.55 18.17 21.90
N ASP A 32 -23.50 18.82 21.39
CA ASP A 32 -23.09 18.64 20.00
C ASP A 32 -22.16 17.42 19.89
N THR A 33 -22.81 16.25 19.89
CA THR A 33 -22.55 15.14 18.96
C THR A 33 -21.27 15.30 18.15
N ALA A 34 -20.20 14.62 18.59
CA ALA A 34 -19.00 14.45 17.78
C ALA A 34 -19.41 13.91 16.40
N LYS A 35 -19.39 14.79 15.39
CA LYS A 35 -19.69 14.44 14.01
C LYS A 35 -18.79 13.26 13.62
N PRO A 36 -19.34 12.11 13.24
CA PRO A 36 -18.53 10.96 12.86
C PRO A 36 -17.61 11.40 11.72
N ALA A 37 -16.31 11.18 11.88
CA ALA A 37 -15.35 11.34 10.80
C ALA A 37 -15.91 10.62 9.57
N ALA A 38 -16.06 11.36 8.47
CA ALA A 38 -16.59 10.80 7.24
C ALA A 38 -15.72 9.59 6.88
N LYS A 39 -16.32 8.39 6.91
CA LYS A 39 -15.63 7.16 6.49
C LYS A 39 -15.06 7.43 5.11
N ALA A 40 -13.76 7.27 4.95
CA ALA A 40 -13.13 7.32 3.64
C ALA A 40 -13.92 6.36 2.73
N LYS A 41 -14.40 6.87 1.60
CA LYS A 41 -15.14 6.04 0.65
C LYS A 41 -14.16 5.02 0.07
N THR A 42 -14.32 3.77 0.47
CA THR A 42 -13.65 2.65 -0.19
C THR A 42 -14.13 2.59 -1.64
N LEU A 43 -13.21 2.43 -2.59
CA LEU A 43 -13.58 2.18 -3.99
C LEU A 43 -14.46 0.94 -4.08
N SER A 44 -15.39 0.91 -5.02
CA SER A 44 -16.01 -0.37 -5.38
C SER A 44 -14.98 -1.30 -6.00
N VAL A 45 -15.21 -2.61 -5.93
CA VAL A 45 -14.32 -3.61 -6.55
C VAL A 45 -14.15 -3.32 -8.03
N LYS A 46 -15.25 -3.06 -8.74
CA LYS A 46 -15.23 -2.75 -10.17
C LYS A 46 -14.35 -1.54 -10.52
N GLU A 47 -14.45 -0.46 -9.75
CA GLU A 47 -13.61 0.74 -9.95
C GLU A 47 -12.13 0.43 -9.66
N ALA A 48 -11.85 -0.34 -8.60
CA ALA A 48 -10.49 -0.71 -8.25
C ALA A 48 -9.87 -1.66 -9.30
N THR A 49 -10.62 -2.65 -9.78
CA THR A 49 -10.23 -3.54 -10.90
C THR A 49 -9.89 -2.73 -12.14
N THR A 50 -10.79 -1.83 -12.56
CA THR A 50 -10.56 -0.95 -13.72
C THR A 50 -9.30 -0.11 -13.54
N THR A 51 -9.08 0.44 -12.34
CA THR A 51 -7.90 1.26 -12.05
C THR A 51 -6.61 0.45 -12.12
N PHE A 52 -6.63 -0.77 -11.58
CA PHE A 52 -5.48 -1.68 -11.61
C PHE A 52 -5.15 -2.12 -13.04
N GLN A 53 -6.14 -2.60 -13.80
CA GLN A 53 -5.95 -3.02 -15.19
C GLN A 53 -5.53 -1.85 -16.10
N ALA A 54 -6.02 -0.64 -15.84
CA ALA A 54 -5.55 0.56 -16.54
C ALA A 54 -4.09 0.90 -16.24
N ALA A 55 -3.62 0.65 -15.01
CA ALA A 55 -2.21 0.83 -14.65
C ALA A 55 -1.31 -0.19 -15.37
N VAL A 56 -1.73 -1.45 -15.45
CA VAL A 56 -1.03 -2.50 -16.23
C VAL A 56 -1.03 -2.16 -17.73
N THR A 57 -2.19 -1.81 -18.30
CA THR A 57 -2.30 -1.39 -19.71
C THR A 57 -1.42 -0.17 -20.00
N LYS A 58 -1.36 0.80 -19.08
CA LYS A 58 -0.50 1.98 -19.22
C LYS A 58 0.97 1.58 -19.21
N PHE A 59 1.38 0.70 -18.29
CA PHE A 59 2.73 0.17 -18.26
C PHE A 59 3.11 -0.43 -19.62
N ASP A 60 2.25 -1.28 -20.19
CA ASP A 60 2.50 -1.89 -21.51
C ASP A 60 2.55 -0.86 -22.64
N THR A 61 1.63 0.11 -22.63
CA THR A 61 1.53 1.13 -23.67
C THR A 61 2.70 2.12 -23.64
N ASP A 62 3.22 2.42 -22.45
CA ASP A 62 4.39 3.30 -22.26
C ASP A 62 5.72 2.58 -22.57
N GLY A 63 5.67 1.32 -23.03
CA GLY A 63 6.84 0.52 -23.42
C GLY A 63 7.35 -0.42 -22.33
N GLY A 64 6.69 -0.47 -21.17
CA GLY A 64 7.03 -1.34 -20.06
C GLY A 64 8.40 -1.05 -19.46
N CYS A 65 9.13 -2.13 -19.15
CA CYS A 65 10.47 -2.12 -18.61
C CYS A 65 11.40 -2.81 -19.62
N LEU A 66 12.10 -2.05 -20.46
CA LEU A 66 12.91 -2.59 -21.56
C LEU A 66 14.37 -2.82 -21.14
N GLU A 67 14.88 -1.96 -20.29
CA GLU A 67 16.24 -2.01 -19.76
C GLU A 67 16.35 -3.15 -18.76
N GLN A 68 17.38 -3.99 -18.87
CA GLN A 68 17.57 -5.16 -18.00
C GLN A 68 18.41 -4.86 -16.77
N GLU A 69 19.12 -3.74 -16.76
CA GLU A 69 20.02 -3.34 -15.70
C GLU A 69 19.26 -3.07 -14.38
N PRO A 70 19.88 -3.31 -13.21
CA PRO A 70 19.30 -2.91 -11.93
C PRO A 70 18.99 -1.41 -11.87
N GLY A 71 17.91 -1.06 -11.18
CA GLY A 71 17.48 0.32 -10.92
C GLY A 71 16.77 1.01 -12.07
N THR A 72 16.62 0.39 -13.24
CA THR A 72 16.04 1.04 -14.42
C THR A 72 14.51 1.05 -14.44
N CYS A 73 13.86 0.17 -13.68
CA CYS A 73 12.41 -0.03 -13.71
C CYS A 73 11.70 0.16 -12.37
N TRP A 74 12.41 0.72 -11.40
CA TRP A 74 11.91 0.88 -10.04
C TRP A 74 10.64 1.72 -9.95
N GLU A 75 10.58 2.86 -10.67
CA GLU A 75 9.41 3.74 -10.68
C GLU A 75 8.17 3.05 -11.26
N GLN A 76 8.36 2.26 -12.32
CA GLN A 76 7.31 1.48 -12.96
C GLN A 76 6.79 0.38 -12.03
N MET A 77 7.68 -0.32 -11.33
CA MET A 77 7.31 -1.30 -10.31
C MET A 77 6.47 -0.65 -9.19
N GLN A 78 6.89 0.52 -8.69
CA GLN A 78 6.15 1.25 -7.65
C GLN A 78 4.79 1.76 -8.12
N ALA A 79 4.66 2.17 -9.38
CA ALA A 79 3.42 2.71 -9.94
C ALA A 79 2.25 1.72 -9.87
N LEU A 80 2.53 0.41 -9.92
CA LEU A 80 1.52 -0.65 -9.86
C LEU A 80 1.03 -0.94 -8.44
N MET A 81 1.79 -0.58 -7.40
CA MET A 81 1.48 -0.97 -6.03
C MET A 81 0.28 -0.28 -5.43
N LYS A 82 0.11 1.02 -5.71
CA LYS A 82 -1.03 1.75 -5.16
C LYS A 82 -2.36 1.17 -5.71
N PRO A 83 -2.53 0.98 -7.03
CA PRO A 83 -3.70 0.31 -7.58
C PRO A 83 -3.93 -1.10 -7.01
N ALA A 84 -2.87 -1.92 -6.88
CA ALA A 84 -2.98 -3.27 -6.31
C ALA A 84 -3.48 -3.25 -4.85
N ARG A 85 -2.93 -2.36 -4.02
CA ARG A 85 -3.36 -2.19 -2.62
C ARG A 85 -4.80 -1.69 -2.51
N ASP A 86 -5.21 -0.79 -3.40
CA ASP A 86 -6.58 -0.29 -3.41
C ASP A 86 -7.58 -1.36 -3.89
N LEU A 87 -7.17 -2.23 -4.83
CA LEU A 87 -7.92 -3.43 -5.19
C LEU A 87 -8.09 -4.37 -3.99
N ARG A 88 -7.02 -4.68 -3.24
CA ARG A 88 -7.13 -5.50 -2.03
C ARG A 88 -8.12 -4.92 -1.01
N LYS A 89 -8.06 -3.60 -0.78
CA LYS A 89 -9.00 -2.91 0.13
C LYS A 89 -10.44 -3.00 -0.34
N ALA A 90 -10.68 -2.82 -1.64
CA ALA A 90 -12.01 -2.92 -2.24
C ALA A 90 -12.55 -4.35 -2.11
N ALA A 91 -11.74 -5.36 -2.43
CA ALA A 91 -12.08 -6.77 -2.30
C ALA A 91 -12.42 -7.15 -0.85
N ASN A 92 -11.62 -6.70 0.13
CA ASN A 92 -11.91 -6.93 1.56
C ASN A 92 -13.18 -6.23 2.06
N ALA A 93 -13.58 -5.13 1.41
CA ALA A 93 -14.81 -4.41 1.73
C ALA A 93 -16.04 -4.98 1.01
N ASP A 94 -15.84 -5.79 -0.03
CA ASP A 94 -16.92 -6.46 -0.73
C ASP A 94 -17.55 -7.53 0.15
N LYS A 95 -18.87 -7.59 0.09
CA LYS A 95 -19.68 -8.59 0.79
C LYS A 95 -20.33 -9.57 -0.17
N GLY A 96 -20.23 -9.33 -1.48
CA GLY A 96 -20.76 -10.21 -2.52
C GLY A 96 -19.91 -11.45 -2.74
N THR A 97 -18.59 -11.32 -2.55
CA THR A 97 -17.62 -12.41 -2.69
C THR A 97 -16.86 -12.62 -1.38
N GLY A 98 -16.67 -13.88 -0.99
CA GLY A 98 -15.93 -14.23 0.23
C GLY A 98 -14.42 -14.14 0.06
N PRO A 99 -13.64 -14.11 1.15
CA PRO A 99 -12.17 -14.06 1.08
C PRO A 99 -11.55 -15.25 0.33
N GLU A 100 -12.20 -16.41 0.34
CA GLU A 100 -11.77 -17.60 -0.40
C GLU A 100 -11.71 -17.36 -1.91
N PHE A 101 -12.65 -16.58 -2.46
CA PHE A 101 -12.68 -16.21 -3.88
C PHE A 101 -11.45 -15.38 -4.25
N TRP A 102 -11.02 -14.48 -3.36
CA TRP A 102 -9.91 -13.57 -3.59
C TRP A 102 -8.54 -14.13 -3.22
N SER A 103 -8.47 -15.35 -2.69
CA SER A 103 -7.24 -15.92 -2.14
C SER A 103 -6.07 -15.91 -3.12
N GLU A 104 -6.29 -16.29 -4.38
CA GLU A 104 -5.27 -16.28 -5.43
C GLU A 104 -4.85 -14.85 -5.82
N ALA A 105 -5.81 -13.94 -5.96
CA ALA A 105 -5.53 -12.53 -6.21
C ALA A 105 -4.71 -11.90 -5.07
N TYR A 106 -5.01 -12.26 -3.82
CA TYR A 106 -4.25 -11.79 -2.66
C TYR A 106 -2.83 -12.33 -2.65
N ALA A 107 -2.62 -13.61 -3.02
CA ALA A 107 -1.27 -14.17 -3.13
C ALA A 107 -0.42 -13.45 -4.19
N LEU A 108 -1.02 -13.06 -5.32
CA LEU A 108 -0.34 -12.24 -6.33
C LEU A 108 0.01 -10.85 -5.81
N ILE A 109 -0.90 -10.19 -5.08
CA ILE A 109 -0.63 -8.89 -4.44
C ILE A 109 0.47 -9.03 -3.39
N ASP A 110 0.45 -10.09 -2.57
CA ASP A 110 1.49 -10.38 -1.58
C ASP A 110 2.85 -10.53 -2.27
N THR A 111 2.92 -11.25 -3.39
CA THR A 111 4.15 -11.40 -4.18
C THR A 111 4.66 -10.06 -4.70
N MET A 112 3.77 -9.18 -5.17
CA MET A 112 4.15 -7.81 -5.56
C MET A 112 4.67 -6.99 -4.37
N GLU A 113 4.04 -7.13 -3.19
CA GLU A 113 4.48 -6.43 -1.98
C GLU A 113 5.85 -6.91 -1.50
N ASP A 114 6.11 -8.21 -1.55
CA ASP A 114 7.40 -8.81 -1.21
C ASP A 114 8.50 -8.36 -2.19
N GLY A 115 8.19 -8.33 -3.49
CA GLY A 115 9.14 -7.84 -4.50
C GLY A 115 9.50 -6.36 -4.31
N ILE A 116 8.54 -5.51 -3.94
CA ILE A 116 8.83 -4.10 -3.59
C ILE A 116 9.52 -3.95 -2.24
N ALA A 117 9.31 -4.86 -1.30
CA ALA A 117 9.94 -4.81 0.02
C ALA A 117 11.47 -4.96 -0.05
N VAL A 118 12.01 -5.51 -1.15
CA VAL A 118 13.45 -5.52 -1.45
C VAL A 118 14.05 -4.11 -1.46
N GLY A 119 13.26 -3.09 -1.82
CA GLY A 119 13.65 -1.67 -1.71
C GLY A 119 14.46 -1.11 -2.87
N GLU A 120 14.79 -1.93 -3.86
CA GLU A 120 15.43 -1.54 -5.12
C GLU A 120 14.99 -2.48 -6.24
N ASP A 121 15.19 -2.08 -7.50
CA ASP A 121 15.00 -2.96 -8.66
C ASP A 121 16.30 -3.73 -8.95
N GLN A 122 16.27 -5.06 -8.80
CA GLN A 122 17.45 -5.91 -8.96
C GLN A 122 17.80 -6.24 -10.43
N GLY A 123 17.07 -5.70 -11.41
CA GLY A 123 17.33 -5.97 -12.83
C GLY A 123 16.76 -7.30 -13.28
N VAL A 124 17.07 -7.72 -14.51
CA VAL A 124 16.81 -9.09 -14.99
C VAL A 124 18.09 -9.91 -14.82
N PRO A 125 18.02 -11.11 -14.21
CA PRO A 125 19.21 -11.94 -14.07
C PRO A 125 19.74 -12.38 -15.45
N VAL A 126 21.05 -12.27 -15.65
CA VAL A 126 21.72 -12.81 -16.85
C VAL A 126 21.66 -14.33 -16.83
N ALA A 127 21.16 -14.92 -17.92
CA ALA A 127 20.75 -16.32 -18.03
C ALA A 127 21.91 -17.36 -17.96
N ASP A 128 23.13 -16.94 -17.64
CA ASP A 128 24.36 -17.72 -17.70
C ASP A 128 24.80 -18.32 -16.36
N THR A 129 24.03 -18.12 -15.29
CA THR A 129 24.26 -18.80 -14.00
C THR A 129 23.05 -19.63 -13.61
N GLU A 130 23.24 -20.81 -13.01
CA GLU A 130 22.10 -21.59 -12.46
C GLU A 130 21.35 -20.84 -11.34
N MET A 131 21.92 -19.75 -10.83
CA MET A 131 21.27 -18.78 -9.94
C MET A 131 20.47 -17.68 -10.68
N ALA A 132 20.52 -17.61 -12.00
CA ALA A 132 19.64 -16.76 -12.81
C ALA A 132 18.18 -17.19 -12.74
N ALA A 133 17.94 -18.40 -12.22
CA ALA A 133 16.61 -18.91 -11.90
C ALA A 133 16.02 -18.32 -10.62
N THR A 134 16.76 -17.53 -9.83
CA THR A 134 16.14 -16.66 -8.83
C THR A 134 15.45 -15.54 -9.59
N MET A 135 14.13 -15.65 -9.73
CA MET A 135 13.30 -14.59 -10.30
C MET A 135 13.66 -13.29 -9.57
N SER A 136 14.09 -12.29 -10.33
CA SER A 136 14.33 -10.97 -9.77
C SER A 136 13.06 -10.46 -9.13
N ASN A 137 13.19 -9.62 -8.11
CA ASN A 137 12.05 -8.92 -7.54
C ASN A 137 11.26 -8.09 -8.58
N ARG A 138 11.87 -7.81 -9.73
CA ARG A 138 11.19 -7.27 -10.90
C ARG A 138 10.10 -8.19 -11.45
N ASP A 139 10.36 -9.50 -11.58
CA ASP A 139 9.35 -10.46 -12.05
C ASP A 139 8.26 -10.67 -10.98
N ASP A 140 8.65 -10.68 -9.70
CA ASP A 140 7.69 -10.75 -8.59
C ASP A 140 6.68 -9.60 -8.64
N VAL A 141 7.10 -8.38 -9.00
CA VAL A 141 6.19 -7.24 -9.11
C VAL A 141 5.48 -7.20 -10.47
N LEU A 142 6.25 -7.13 -11.56
CA LEU A 142 5.68 -6.91 -12.90
C LEU A 142 4.95 -8.15 -13.40
N GLY A 143 5.56 -9.33 -13.26
CA GLY A 143 4.95 -10.60 -13.66
C GLY A 143 3.69 -10.90 -12.87
N SER A 144 3.69 -10.69 -11.55
CA SER A 144 2.47 -10.87 -10.72
C SER A 144 1.40 -9.84 -11.03
N ALA A 145 1.76 -8.61 -11.42
CA ALA A 145 0.78 -7.61 -11.84
C ALA A 145 0.02 -8.03 -13.11
N HIS A 146 0.72 -8.59 -14.09
CA HIS A 146 0.09 -9.09 -15.32
C HIS A 146 -0.79 -10.32 -15.01
N LYS A 147 -0.27 -11.27 -14.23
CA LYS A 147 -1.06 -12.44 -13.76
C LYS A 147 -2.32 -12.02 -13.00
N LEU A 148 -2.23 -10.97 -12.17
CA LEU A 148 -3.37 -10.43 -11.45
C LEU A 148 -4.37 -9.79 -12.40
N SER A 149 -3.91 -9.08 -13.43
CA SER A 149 -4.77 -8.51 -14.46
C SER A 149 -5.54 -9.60 -15.20
N ASP A 150 -4.85 -10.66 -15.65
CA ASP A 150 -5.44 -11.82 -16.32
C ASP A 150 -6.43 -12.55 -15.41
N TRP A 151 -6.09 -12.71 -14.13
CA TRP A 151 -6.96 -13.33 -13.15
C TRP A 151 -8.27 -12.54 -12.99
N LEU A 152 -8.20 -11.20 -12.96
CA LEU A 152 -9.39 -10.33 -12.85
C LEU A 152 -10.30 -10.44 -14.08
N ASP A 153 -9.73 -10.63 -15.27
CA ASP A 153 -10.50 -10.89 -16.50
C ASP A 153 -11.16 -12.27 -16.48
N ALA A 154 -10.48 -13.28 -15.95
CA ALA A 154 -11.02 -14.62 -15.78
C ALA A 154 -12.08 -14.71 -14.67
N HIS A 155 -12.05 -13.81 -13.68
CA HIS A 155 -12.91 -13.81 -12.50
C HIS A 155 -13.67 -12.47 -12.36
N PRO A 156 -14.57 -12.14 -13.30
CA PRO A 156 -15.25 -10.86 -13.31
C PRO A 156 -16.13 -10.71 -12.08
N THR A 157 -15.91 -9.64 -11.34
CA THR A 157 -16.78 -9.24 -10.23
C THR A 157 -17.81 -8.23 -10.72
N SER A 158 -19.08 -8.55 -10.47
CA SER A 158 -20.28 -7.81 -10.91
C SER A 158 -20.29 -6.32 -10.57
#